data_AF-A0A352AZ59-F1
#
_entry.id   AF-A0A352AZ59-F1
#
_cell.length_a   1.000
_cell.length_b   1.000
_cell.length_c   1.000
_cell.angle_alpha   90.00
_cell.angle_beta   90.00
_cell.angle_gamma   90.00
#
_symmetry.space_group_name_H-M   'P 1'
#
loop_
_entity.id
_entity.type
_entity.pdbx_description
1 polymer ?
#
loop_
_entity_poly.entity_id
_entity_poly.type
_entity_poly.pdbx_seq_one_letter_code
_entity_poly.pdbx_strand_id
1 'polypeptide(L)'
;MSTDVGHMNMILPKELLADPDKFRQMLTRPLPVPYSSAAERGTEFHAALEKAFALESELDLDDWDSDQRALAENFENSRFASRQPVFVEQSLEFELGGTVVVCKLDAVFQNDSEFEIVDWKSGSSPASQEDVAKRAVQLALYRIGFARWQQLGIEKVKASFFFASDGVEISPEVPSETELAARLAELRTALRPL
;
A
#
# COMPACT_ATOMS: atom_id res chain seq x y z
N MET A 1 -8.06 -33.97 23.06
CA MET A 1 -7.42 -32.64 23.08
C MET A 1 -7.04 -32.30 21.65
N SER A 2 -7.84 -31.47 20.99
CA SER A 2 -7.50 -30.87 19.71
C SER A 2 -8.12 -29.48 19.74
N THR A 3 -7.40 -28.52 20.29
CA THR A 3 -7.70 -27.10 20.10
C THR A 3 -7.26 -26.78 18.68
N ASP A 4 -8.21 -26.85 17.76
CA ASP A 4 -8.06 -26.25 16.45
C ASP A 4 -7.97 -24.73 16.68
N VAL A 5 -6.74 -24.22 16.71
CA VAL A 5 -6.49 -22.78 16.79
C VAL A 5 -6.86 -22.27 15.40
N GLY A 6 -8.13 -21.89 15.23
CA GLY A 6 -8.65 -21.40 13.97
C GLY A 6 -7.70 -20.35 13.41
N HIS A 7 -6.98 -20.70 12.35
CA HIS A 7 -6.16 -19.79 11.59
C HIS A 7 -7.15 -18.89 10.86
N MET A 8 -7.46 -17.74 11.48
CA MET A 8 -8.23 -16.71 10.83
C MET A 8 -7.31 -16.10 9.77
N ASN A 9 -7.46 -16.57 8.53
CA ASN A 9 -6.83 -15.97 7.35
C ASN A 9 -7.45 -14.59 7.14
N MET A 10 -6.96 -13.61 7.91
CA MET A 10 -7.40 -12.23 7.81
C MET A 10 -6.52 -11.56 6.76
N ILE A 11 -6.99 -11.53 5.51
CA ILE A 11 -6.47 -10.56 4.54
C ILE A 11 -6.69 -9.20 5.18
N LEU A 12 -5.63 -8.54 5.65
CA LEU A 12 -5.75 -7.22 6.27
C LEU A 12 -6.15 -6.23 5.20
N PRO A 13 -7.39 -5.72 5.17
CA PRO A 13 -7.65 -4.56 4.35
C PRO A 13 -6.91 -3.41 5.03
N LYS A 14 -6.34 -2.52 4.22
CA LYS A 14 -5.80 -1.21 4.59
C LYS A 14 -6.60 -0.50 5.69
N GLU A 15 -7.91 -0.75 5.78
CA GLU A 15 -8.82 -0.22 6.79
C GLU A 15 -8.60 -0.75 8.22
N LEU A 16 -8.12 -1.99 8.46
CA LEU A 16 -8.10 -2.56 9.82
C LEU A 16 -7.24 -1.75 10.79
N LEU A 17 -6.05 -1.33 10.37
CA LEU A 17 -5.15 -0.60 11.25
C LEU A 17 -5.43 0.91 11.26
N ALA A 18 -5.98 1.44 10.18
CA ALA A 18 -6.34 2.86 10.09
C ALA A 18 -7.63 3.18 10.87
N ASP A 19 -8.61 2.28 10.86
CA ASP A 19 -9.91 2.42 11.53
C ASP A 19 -10.50 1.02 11.87
N PRO A 20 -10.10 0.44 13.02
CA PRO A 20 -10.54 -0.90 13.41
C PRO A 20 -12.06 -1.04 13.59
N ASP A 21 -12.74 0.03 13.99
CA ASP A 21 -14.19 0.01 14.20
C ASP A 21 -14.94 0.04 12.87
N LYS A 22 -14.45 0.81 11.88
CA LYS A 22 -14.94 0.72 10.50
C LYS A 22 -14.73 -0.66 9.91
N PHE A 23 -13.56 -1.27 10.15
CA PHE A 23 -13.32 -2.65 9.69
C PHE A 23 -14.27 -3.66 10.34
N ARG A 24 -14.55 -3.56 11.65
CA ARG A 24 -15.58 -4.36 12.33
C ARG A 24 -16.98 -4.18 11.72
N GLN A 25 -17.35 -2.96 11.37
CA GLN A 25 -18.62 -2.69 10.69
C GLN A 25 -18.67 -3.33 9.29
N MET A 26 -17.57 -3.29 8.53
CA MET A 26 -17.47 -3.94 7.23
C MET A 26 -17.63 -5.47 7.31
N LEU A 27 -17.05 -6.11 8.33
CA LEU A 27 -17.19 -7.55 8.55
C LEU A 27 -18.63 -7.97 8.88
N THR A 28 -19.39 -7.10 9.57
CA THR A 28 -20.75 -7.41 10.03
C THR A 28 -21.83 -7.03 9.01
N ARG A 29 -21.56 -6.08 8.12
CA ARG A 29 -22.49 -5.64 7.05
C ARG A 29 -21.72 -5.26 5.78
N PRO A 30 -21.37 -6.21 4.91
CA PRO A 30 -20.74 -5.90 3.63
C PRO A 30 -21.75 -5.16 2.74
N LEU A 31 -21.61 -3.85 2.65
CA LEU A 31 -22.35 -3.03 1.69
C LEU A 31 -21.64 -3.10 0.32
N PRO A 32 -22.37 -3.21 -0.80
CA PRO A 32 -21.79 -2.98 -2.11
C PRO A 32 -21.19 -1.57 -2.14
N VAL A 33 -19.88 -1.47 -2.34
CA VAL A 33 -19.23 -0.17 -2.52
C VAL A 33 -19.57 0.29 -3.94
N PRO A 34 -20.30 1.40 -4.14
CA PRO A 34 -20.61 1.86 -5.48
C PRO A 34 -19.30 2.21 -6.22
N TYR A 35 -19.18 1.74 -7.46
CA TYR A 35 -18.10 2.14 -8.36
C TYR A 35 -18.18 3.65 -8.57
N SER A 36 -17.13 4.38 -8.19
CA SER A 36 -17.00 5.82 -8.44
C SER A 36 -16.03 6.05 -9.60
N SER A 37 -16.25 7.10 -10.39
CA SER A 37 -15.34 7.47 -11.48
C SER A 37 -13.91 7.72 -10.99
N ALA A 38 -13.74 8.20 -9.76
CA ALA A 38 -12.42 8.36 -9.14
C ALA A 38 -11.71 7.01 -8.88
N ALA A 39 -12.45 5.97 -8.50
CA ALA A 39 -11.88 4.63 -8.28
C ALA A 39 -11.49 3.95 -9.61
N GLU A 40 -12.31 4.15 -10.66
CA GLU A 40 -12.03 3.69 -12.02
C GLU A 40 -10.75 4.35 -12.56
N ARG A 41 -10.66 5.69 -12.52
CA ARG A 41 -9.45 6.43 -12.91
C ARG A 41 -8.20 5.95 -12.17
N GLY A 42 -8.31 5.69 -10.86
CA GLY A 42 -7.21 5.12 -10.09
C GLY A 42 -6.78 3.75 -10.59
N THR A 43 -7.73 2.86 -10.86
CA THR A 43 -7.43 1.51 -11.37
C THR A 43 -6.74 1.57 -12.73
N GLU A 44 -7.22 2.42 -13.64
CA GLU A 44 -6.62 2.60 -14.96
C GLU A 44 -5.22 3.20 -14.89
N PHE A 45 -5.00 4.18 -14.00
CA PHE A 45 -3.68 4.77 -13.76
C PHE A 45 -2.66 3.73 -13.30
N HIS A 46 -3.00 2.88 -12.32
CA HIS A 46 -2.11 1.80 -11.86
C HIS A 46 -1.83 0.79 -12.96
N ALA A 47 -2.86 0.36 -13.71
CA ALA A 47 -2.70 -0.61 -14.79
C ALA A 47 -1.79 -0.08 -15.91
N ALA A 48 -1.88 1.21 -16.25
CA ALA A 48 -1.00 1.82 -17.23
C ALA A 48 0.46 1.89 -16.75
N LEU A 49 0.69 2.27 -15.47
CA LEU A 49 2.03 2.24 -14.89
C LEU A 49 2.63 0.84 -14.86
N GLU A 50 1.85 -0.16 -14.44
CA GLU A 50 2.27 -1.56 -14.46
C GLU A 50 2.70 -2.00 -15.86
N LYS A 51 1.86 -1.71 -16.87
CA LYS A 51 2.13 -2.04 -18.27
C LYS A 51 3.40 -1.33 -18.77
N ALA A 52 3.53 -0.03 -18.50
CA ALA A 52 4.67 0.77 -18.94
C ALA A 52 5.99 0.27 -18.33
N PHE A 53 6.02 0.00 -17.02
CA PHE A 53 7.21 -0.54 -16.36
C PHE A 53 7.56 -1.97 -16.82
N ALA A 54 6.55 -2.82 -17.06
CA ALA A 54 6.76 -4.17 -17.54
C ALA A 54 7.32 -4.22 -18.98
N LEU A 55 6.99 -3.23 -19.81
CA LEU A 55 7.44 -3.13 -21.20
C LEU A 55 8.65 -2.21 -21.39
N GLU A 56 9.14 -1.57 -20.32
CA GLU A 56 10.15 -0.51 -20.37
C GLU A 56 9.79 0.57 -21.41
N SER A 57 8.52 0.99 -21.42
CA SER A 57 7.96 1.92 -22.38
C SER A 57 7.39 3.18 -21.73
N GLU A 58 7.05 4.16 -22.56
CA GLU A 58 6.24 5.31 -22.14
C GLU A 58 4.80 4.87 -21.78
N LEU A 59 4.08 5.74 -21.08
CA LEU A 59 2.68 5.52 -20.77
C LEU A 59 1.82 5.63 -22.03
N ASP A 60 0.90 4.69 -22.17
CA ASP A 60 -0.07 4.64 -23.26
C ASP A 60 -1.32 5.42 -22.84
N LEU A 61 -1.47 6.64 -23.39
CA LEU A 61 -2.46 7.64 -22.96
C LEU A 61 -3.56 7.91 -24.00
N ASP A 62 -3.63 7.11 -25.07
CA ASP A 62 -4.49 7.39 -26.23
C ASP A 62 -5.98 7.50 -25.84
N ASP A 63 -6.45 6.61 -24.96
CA ASP A 63 -7.85 6.54 -24.51
C ASP A 63 -8.13 7.37 -23.24
N TRP A 64 -7.15 8.12 -22.72
CA TRP A 64 -7.27 8.82 -21.45
C TRP A 64 -7.98 10.18 -21.58
N ASP A 65 -8.87 10.49 -20.62
CA ASP A 65 -9.49 11.81 -20.48
C ASP A 65 -8.53 12.86 -19.88
N SER A 66 -9.01 14.10 -19.72
CA SER A 66 -8.18 15.19 -19.19
C SER A 66 -7.72 14.97 -17.75
N ASP A 67 -8.55 14.37 -16.90
CA ASP A 67 -8.21 14.14 -15.49
C ASP A 67 -7.16 13.04 -15.38
N GLN A 68 -7.29 11.99 -16.18
CA GLN A 68 -6.31 10.91 -16.25
C GLN A 68 -4.97 11.41 -16.80
N ARG A 69 -4.99 12.20 -17.87
CA ARG A 69 -3.77 12.80 -18.44
C ARG A 69 -3.04 13.68 -17.43
N ALA A 70 -3.75 14.40 -16.56
CA ALA A 70 -3.13 15.17 -15.49
C ALA A 70 -2.37 14.27 -14.48
N LEU A 71 -2.88 13.06 -14.18
CA LEU A 71 -2.17 12.08 -13.35
C LEU A 71 -0.89 11.60 -14.04
N ALA A 72 -0.96 11.28 -15.34
CA ALA A 72 0.20 10.88 -16.13
C ALA A 72 1.25 11.98 -16.18
N GLU A 73 0.85 13.22 -16.48
CA GLU A 73 1.76 14.36 -16.57
C GLU A 73 2.49 14.61 -15.22
N ASN A 74 1.77 14.54 -14.10
CA ASN A 74 2.39 14.65 -12.79
C ASN A 74 3.37 13.51 -12.51
N PHE A 75 3.06 12.28 -12.93
CA PHE A 75 3.99 11.15 -12.82
C PHE A 75 5.23 11.34 -13.71
N GLU A 76 5.05 11.74 -14.97
CA GLU A 76 6.13 11.98 -15.95
C GLU A 76 7.09 13.07 -15.48
N ASN A 77 6.58 14.09 -14.78
CA ASN A 77 7.40 15.14 -14.17
C ASN A 77 8.07 14.73 -12.85
N SER A 78 7.74 13.54 -12.31
CA SER A 78 8.35 13.03 -11.08
C SER A 78 9.72 12.41 -11.33
N ARG A 79 10.51 12.27 -10.27
CA ARG A 79 11.79 11.54 -10.34
C ARG A 79 11.63 10.06 -10.70
N PHE A 80 10.44 9.48 -10.59
CA PHE A 80 10.20 8.06 -10.85
C PHE A 80 10.07 7.75 -12.34
N ALA A 81 9.69 8.72 -13.17
CA ALA A 81 9.52 8.52 -14.61
C ALA A 81 10.81 8.09 -15.33
N SER A 82 11.97 8.48 -14.78
CA SER A 82 13.29 8.13 -15.33
C SER A 82 13.96 6.94 -14.64
N ARG A 83 13.24 6.24 -13.76
CA ARG A 83 13.78 5.11 -12.97
C ARG A 83 13.09 3.81 -13.36
N GLN A 84 13.86 2.74 -13.42
CA GLN A 84 13.30 1.39 -13.57
C GLN A 84 13.14 0.73 -12.19
N PRO A 85 11.93 0.30 -11.81
CA PRO A 85 11.73 -0.49 -10.61
C PRO A 85 12.34 -1.90 -10.78
N VAL A 86 12.87 -2.44 -9.69
CA VAL A 86 13.35 -3.84 -9.63
C VAL A 86 12.22 -4.83 -9.36
N PHE A 87 11.12 -4.36 -8.77
CA PHE A 87 9.89 -5.12 -8.58
C PHE A 87 8.68 -4.24 -8.86
N VAL A 88 7.68 -4.80 -9.53
CA VAL A 88 6.41 -4.15 -9.86
C VAL A 88 5.29 -5.09 -9.45
N GLU A 89 4.25 -4.56 -8.80
CA GLU A 89 3.05 -5.31 -8.41
C GLU A 89 3.36 -6.59 -7.59
N GLN A 90 4.41 -6.54 -6.77
CA GLN A 90 4.91 -7.68 -6.00
C GLN A 90 3.99 -8.00 -4.83
N SER A 91 3.36 -9.18 -4.87
CA SER A 91 2.55 -9.70 -3.76
C SER A 91 3.42 -10.36 -2.69
N LEU A 92 3.10 -10.10 -1.42
CA LEU A 92 3.81 -10.59 -0.25
C LEU A 92 2.83 -11.13 0.79
N GLU A 93 3.27 -12.13 1.54
CA GLU A 93 2.55 -12.71 2.66
C GLU A 93 3.53 -12.94 3.83
N PHE A 94 3.16 -12.47 5.02
CA PHE A 94 3.99 -12.64 6.24
C PHE A 94 3.15 -12.57 7.52
N GLU A 95 3.62 -13.19 8.61
CA GLU A 95 2.94 -13.12 9.90
C GLU A 95 3.45 -11.94 10.75
N LEU A 96 2.55 -11.13 11.29
CA LEU A 96 2.86 -10.06 12.24
C LEU A 96 1.85 -10.04 13.39
N GLY A 97 2.33 -10.09 14.64
CA GLY A 97 1.46 -10.10 15.82
C GLY A 97 0.50 -11.30 15.89
N GLY A 98 0.86 -12.44 15.28
CA GLY A 98 -0.01 -13.61 15.17
C GLY A 98 -1.17 -13.45 14.18
N THR A 99 -1.03 -12.52 13.23
CA THR A 99 -1.95 -12.26 12.12
C THR A 99 -1.20 -12.37 10.80
N VAL A 100 -1.77 -13.08 9.83
CA VAL A 100 -1.23 -13.12 8.47
C VAL A 100 -1.53 -11.79 7.78
N VAL A 101 -0.51 -11.14 7.25
CA VAL A 101 -0.58 -9.91 6.46
C VAL A 101 -0.33 -10.28 5.01
N VAL A 102 -1.27 -9.90 4.15
CA VAL A 102 -1.12 -10.02 2.69
C VAL A 102 -1.12 -8.61 2.12
N CYS A 103 -0.13 -8.27 1.31
CA CYS A 103 -0.05 -6.99 0.63
C CYS A 103 0.49 -7.12 -0.79
N LYS A 104 0.28 -6.08 -1.59
CA LYS A 104 0.82 -5.93 -2.94
C LYS A 104 1.56 -4.60 -3.00
N LEU A 105 2.83 -4.63 -3.38
CA LEU A 105 3.66 -3.45 -3.54
C LEU A 105 3.53 -2.94 -4.98
N ASP A 106 3.26 -1.66 -5.17
CA ASP A 106 3.09 -1.14 -6.54
C ASP A 106 4.43 -1.10 -7.28
N ALA A 107 5.45 -0.50 -6.67
CA ALA A 107 6.80 -0.48 -7.21
C ALA A 107 7.87 -0.49 -6.12
N VAL A 108 9.00 -1.13 -6.42
CA VAL A 108 10.20 -1.08 -5.59
C VAL A 108 11.37 -0.68 -6.45
N PHE A 109 12.06 0.38 -6.05
CA PHE A 109 13.28 0.85 -6.67
C PHE A 109 14.48 0.47 -5.81
N GLN A 110 15.61 0.21 -6.46
CA GLN A 110 16.87 -0.05 -5.78
C GLN A 110 17.83 1.13 -5.98
N ASN A 111 18.57 1.48 -4.94
CA ASN A 111 19.69 2.39 -5.00
C ASN A 111 20.86 1.78 -4.22
N ASP A 112 21.87 1.28 -4.93
CA ASP A 112 22.95 0.47 -4.38
C ASP A 112 22.45 -0.70 -3.51
N SER A 113 22.60 -0.57 -2.19
CA SER A 113 22.19 -1.56 -1.19
C SER A 113 20.89 -1.18 -0.46
N GLU A 114 20.28 -0.05 -0.79
CA GLU A 114 19.01 0.42 -0.24
C GLU A 114 17.87 0.20 -1.23
N PHE A 115 16.67 0.02 -0.68
CA PHE A 115 15.44 -0.15 -1.45
C PHE A 115 14.43 0.92 -1.05
N GLU A 116 13.63 1.33 -2.01
CA GLU A 116 12.57 2.31 -1.83
C GLU A 116 11.28 1.76 -2.43
N ILE A 117 10.31 1.49 -1.56
CA ILE A 117 8.96 1.09 -1.97
C ILE A 117 8.18 2.37 -2.26
N VAL A 118 7.51 2.43 -3.41
CA VAL A 118 6.62 3.53 -3.75
C VAL A 118 5.22 2.99 -3.96
N ASP A 119 4.26 3.61 -3.27
CA ASP A 119 2.84 3.34 -3.42
C ASP A 119 2.20 4.52 -4.14
N TRP A 120 1.62 4.24 -5.31
CA TRP A 120 1.01 5.24 -6.19
C TRP A 120 -0.39 5.58 -5.66
N LYS A 121 -0.71 6.88 -5.60
CA LYS A 121 -2.01 7.37 -5.18
C LYS A 121 -2.57 8.30 -6.25
N SER A 122 -3.75 7.97 -6.79
CA SER A 122 -4.46 8.80 -7.76
C SER A 122 -5.36 9.88 -7.13
N GLY A 123 -5.61 9.82 -5.82
CA GLY A 123 -6.36 10.83 -5.09
C GLY A 123 -5.48 11.96 -4.55
N SER A 124 -6.10 12.98 -3.97
CA SER A 124 -5.38 14.10 -3.36
C SER A 124 -4.50 13.67 -2.19
N SER A 125 -3.39 14.37 -2.04
CA SER A 125 -2.49 14.27 -0.90
C SER A 125 -3.24 14.58 0.42
N PRO A 126 -2.79 14.00 1.55
CA PRO A 126 -3.43 14.21 2.84
C PRO A 126 -3.33 15.67 3.28
N ALA A 127 -4.42 16.23 3.81
CA ALA A 127 -4.49 17.64 4.21
C ALA A 127 -3.90 17.92 5.61
N SER A 128 -3.61 16.87 6.39
CA SER A 128 -3.11 16.99 7.76
C SER A 128 -2.04 15.96 8.10
N GLN A 129 -1.20 16.28 9.08
CA GLN A 129 -0.20 15.35 9.61
C GLN A 129 -0.83 14.10 10.22
N GLU A 130 -2.05 14.22 10.77
CA GLU A 130 -2.80 13.09 11.29
C GLU A 130 -3.20 12.12 10.18
N ASP A 131 -3.66 12.65 9.03
CA ASP A 131 -4.03 11.82 7.87
C ASP A 131 -2.80 11.13 7.26
N VAL A 132 -1.65 11.81 7.25
CA VAL A 132 -0.36 11.21 6.88
C VAL A 132 -0.04 10.03 7.81
N ALA A 133 -0.12 10.23 9.13
CA ALA A 133 0.21 9.20 10.12
C ALA A 133 -0.70 7.97 10.01
N LYS A 134 -2.00 8.15 9.77
CA LYS A 134 -2.95 7.04 9.54
C LYS A 134 -2.58 6.22 8.30
N ARG A 135 -2.17 6.89 7.22
CA ARG A 135 -1.73 6.23 5.97
C ARG A 135 -0.36 5.56 6.12
N ALA A 136 0.55 6.13 6.92
CA ALA A 136 1.91 5.64 7.13
C ALA A 136 1.97 4.18 7.65
N VAL A 137 0.92 3.69 8.31
CA VAL A 137 0.81 2.28 8.69
C VAL A 137 0.93 1.33 7.49
N GLN A 138 0.35 1.70 6.34
CA GLN A 138 0.44 0.92 5.10
C GLN A 138 1.91 0.76 4.68
N LEU A 139 2.67 1.86 4.66
CA LEU A 139 4.09 1.85 4.29
C LEU A 139 4.93 1.04 5.28
N ALA A 140 4.64 1.10 6.59
CA ALA A 140 5.32 0.25 7.57
C ALA A 140 5.12 -1.25 7.27
N LEU A 141 3.88 -1.68 6.98
CA LEU A 141 3.61 -3.07 6.60
C LEU A 141 4.35 -3.48 5.32
N TYR A 142 4.42 -2.59 4.34
CA TYR A 142 5.15 -2.84 3.08
C TYR A 142 6.64 -3.02 3.33
N ARG A 143 7.24 -2.14 4.15
CA ARG A 143 8.65 -2.24 4.53
C ARG A 143 8.95 -3.55 5.25
N ILE A 144 8.12 -3.94 6.23
CA ILE A 144 8.31 -5.18 7.00
C ILE A 144 8.20 -6.40 6.08
N GLY A 145 7.15 -6.46 5.26
CA GLY A 145 6.94 -7.56 4.31
C GLY A 145 8.10 -7.70 3.35
N PHE A 146 8.53 -6.60 2.72
CA PHE A 146 9.61 -6.60 1.75
C PHE A 146 10.96 -6.96 2.38
N ALA A 147 11.28 -6.38 3.54
CA ALA A 147 12.52 -6.66 4.25
C ALA A 147 12.64 -8.16 4.60
N ARG A 148 11.55 -8.77 5.07
CA ARG A 148 11.54 -10.22 5.38
C ARG A 148 11.65 -11.07 4.14
N TRP A 149 10.93 -10.72 3.07
CA TRP A 149 10.97 -11.44 1.80
C TRP A 149 12.37 -11.45 1.19
N GLN A 150 13.04 -10.29 1.20
CA GLN A 150 14.41 -10.13 0.68
C GLN A 150 15.51 -10.47 1.70
N GLN A 151 15.14 -10.85 2.93
CA GLN A 151 16.08 -11.14 4.03
C GLN A 151 17.04 -9.96 4.32
N LEU A 152 16.50 -8.75 4.34
CA LEU A 152 17.21 -7.50 4.59
C LEU A 152 16.91 -6.95 5.99
N GLY A 153 17.83 -6.13 6.50
CA GLY A 153 17.53 -5.26 7.63
C GLY A 153 16.52 -4.19 7.24
N ILE A 154 15.55 -3.92 8.11
CA ILE A 154 14.45 -2.97 7.85
C ILE A 154 14.93 -1.54 7.59
N GLU A 155 16.10 -1.19 8.10
CA GLU A 155 16.77 0.09 7.90
C GLU A 155 17.18 0.34 6.45
N LYS A 156 17.36 -0.73 5.65
CA LYS A 156 17.69 -0.64 4.22
C LYS A 156 16.48 -0.39 3.34
N VAL A 157 15.27 -0.47 3.89
CA VAL A 157 14.03 -0.34 3.14
C VAL A 157 13.36 0.97 3.54
N LYS A 158 13.25 1.90 2.62
CA LYS A 158 12.46 3.13 2.72
C LYS A 158 11.11 2.92 2.02
N ALA A 159 10.13 3.76 2.35
CA ALA A 159 8.85 3.71 1.67
C ALA A 159 8.21 5.10 1.60
N SER A 160 7.55 5.37 0.47
CA SER A 160 6.97 6.68 0.15
C SER A 160 5.63 6.52 -0.54
N PHE A 161 4.76 7.50 -0.37
CA PHE A 161 3.60 7.70 -1.23
C PHE A 161 3.95 8.66 -2.35
N PHE A 162 3.40 8.44 -3.54
CA PHE A 162 3.38 9.43 -4.61
C PHE A 162 1.93 9.74 -5.00
N PHE A 163 1.48 10.97 -4.74
CA PHE A 163 0.14 11.45 -5.05
C PHE A 163 0.11 12.08 -6.43
N ALA A 164 -0.24 11.28 -7.45
CA ALA A 164 -0.28 11.69 -8.85
C ALA A 164 -1.31 12.81 -9.13
N SER A 165 -2.35 12.94 -8.30
CA SER A 165 -3.29 14.08 -8.40
C SER A 165 -2.58 15.42 -8.20
N ASP A 166 -1.58 15.46 -7.33
CA ASP A 166 -0.92 16.70 -6.90
C ASP A 166 0.55 16.77 -7.32
N GLY A 167 1.11 15.68 -7.88
CA GLY A 167 2.53 15.55 -8.21
C GLY A 167 3.44 15.53 -6.97
N VAL A 168 2.93 15.12 -5.81
CA VAL A 168 3.64 15.22 -4.52
C VAL A 168 4.09 13.86 -4.02
N GLU A 169 5.37 13.77 -3.67
CA GLU A 169 5.92 12.64 -2.90
C GLU A 169 5.87 12.94 -1.40
N ILE A 170 5.44 11.95 -0.61
CA ILE A 170 5.44 12.03 0.86
C ILE A 170 6.15 10.79 1.41
N SER A 171 7.23 11.02 2.15
CA SER A 171 8.04 9.99 2.81
C SER A 171 7.91 10.15 4.34
N PRO A 172 6.81 9.66 4.95
CA PRO A 172 6.53 9.91 6.36
C PRO A 172 7.38 9.02 7.27
N GLU A 173 7.53 9.46 8.52
CA GLU A 173 7.88 8.53 9.60
C GLU A 173 6.79 7.47 9.73
N VAL A 174 7.20 6.22 9.95
CA VAL A 174 6.27 5.08 10.00
C VAL A 174 6.34 4.36 11.34
N PRO A 175 5.24 3.73 11.81
CA PRO A 175 5.24 2.95 13.04
C PRO A 175 6.26 1.81 13.01
N SER A 176 6.79 1.47 14.19
CA SER A 176 7.73 0.35 14.32
C SER A 176 7.04 -1.00 14.18
N GLU A 177 7.79 -2.03 13.79
CA GLU A 177 7.29 -3.41 13.73
C GLU A 177 6.70 -3.87 15.07
N THR A 178 7.38 -3.56 16.18
CA THR A 178 6.91 -3.89 17.53
C THR A 178 5.57 -3.22 17.84
N GLU A 179 5.42 -1.94 17.50
CA GLU A 179 4.17 -1.21 17.70
C GLU A 179 3.02 -1.83 16.88
N LEU A 180 3.28 -2.16 15.61
CA LEU A 180 2.27 -2.78 14.75
C LEU A 180 1.90 -4.18 15.21
N ALA A 181 2.88 -4.99 15.61
CA ALA A 181 2.64 -6.32 16.14
C ALA A 181 1.75 -6.28 17.39
N ALA A 182 2.00 -5.33 18.30
CA ALA A 182 1.19 -5.13 19.49
C ALA A 182 -0.26 -4.74 19.13
N ARG A 183 -0.43 -3.74 18.25
CA ARG A 183 -1.76 -3.29 17.79
C ARG A 183 -2.53 -4.43 17.11
N LEU A 184 -1.89 -5.22 16.24
CA LEU A 184 -2.53 -6.36 15.58
C LEU A 184 -2.94 -7.45 16.57
N ALA A 185 -2.10 -7.74 17.57
CA ALA A 185 -2.41 -8.73 18.60
C ALA A 185 -3.61 -8.31 19.47
N GLU A 186 -3.70 -7.03 19.83
CA GLU A 186 -4.83 -6.44 20.56
C GLU A 186 -6.13 -6.55 19.74
N LEU A 187 -6.08 -6.15 18.46
CA LEU A 187 -7.23 -6.23 17.57
C LEU A 187 -7.72 -7.67 17.38
N ARG A 188 -6.79 -8.60 17.18
CA ARG A 188 -7.10 -10.03 17.08
C ARG A 188 -7.80 -10.56 18.33
N THR A 189 -7.36 -10.12 19.51
CA THR A 189 -7.98 -10.50 20.79
C THR A 189 -9.40 -9.95 20.90
N ALA A 190 -9.59 -8.68 20.54
CA ALA A 190 -10.88 -8.02 20.59
C ALA A 190 -11.89 -8.52 19.54
N LEU A 191 -11.42 -9.19 18.48
CA LEU A 191 -12.25 -9.77 17.41
C LEU A 191 -12.58 -11.26 17.63
N ARG A 192 -12.06 -11.91 18.68
CA ARG A 192 -12.45 -13.29 18.99
C ARG A 192 -13.92 -13.33 19.44
N PRO A 193 -14.78 -14.15 18.83
CA PRO A 193 -16.12 -14.39 19.36
C PRO A 193 -16.02 -15.07 20.74
N LEU A 194 -16.91 -14.68 21.66
CA LEU A 194 -17.07 -15.27 23.00
C LEU A 194 -17.43 -16.75 22.93
#